data_AF-A0AAU1LE89-F1
#
_entry.id   AF-A0AAU1LE89-F1
#
_cell.length_a   1.000
_cell.length_b   1.000
_cell.length_c   1.000
_cell.angle_alpha   90.00
_cell.angle_beta   90.00
_cell.angle_gamma   90.00
#
_symmetry.space_group_name_H-M   'P 1'
#
loop_
_entity.id
_entity.type
_entity.pdbx_description
1 polymer ?
#
loop_
_entity_poly.entity_id
_entity_poly.type
_entity_poly.pdbx_seq_one_letter_code
_entity_poly.pdbx_strand_id
1 'polypeptide(L)'
;MSDKALHKSGSNGISRRGFIAGTSYILGAAALAGQTTPAHARTVASVAAAGGPVDNGAHVAALVIGTGYGGSVAALRLAQAGVDVHMIEMGMAWDTPGPDGKIFCNTTSPDQRSYWLRTKTKQPLSNFLGFPIDRDIPRYTGILDAEEMGGIIVYQGRGVGGGSLVNGGMAVTPRRANFAAILPSVNADEMYTTYYPRANAGLGVGLVDPAWFDTVDCYQFARVGRKHAQRSGFPFVFVPDVYDWDYMKQEAAGTAPKSAVAGEILYGNNYGKKSLQKTYLAQARATGKVTISPLHKVTSVSPAADGGYTVAIDQIDTTGATTATKTVIADKVFFAAGSVGTSKLLVRLKATGALPALNGEIGKGWGDNGNVMCGRANHLWDPTGKVQASIPCGGIDNWDAGGAFAEVAPLPTGIETYASFYLSITKNPHRAEFTYNAASGAVELNWQTAWNQPSIDMAKSIFDKINSKEGTIYRTDLFGTNKIWGDHLTYHPLGGAVLDKATDNYGRLHGYTGLYVIDGALIPGNTSVNPFVTITALAERNIEKIIATDL
;
A
#
# COMPACT_ATOMS: atom_id res chain seq x y z
N MET A 1 28.41 23.15 -72.02
CA MET A 1 28.59 22.59 -70.66
C MET A 1 27.20 22.29 -70.13
N SER A 2 26.78 21.13 -69.67
CA SER A 2 27.36 19.79 -69.57
C SER A 2 26.20 18.89 -69.10
N ASP A 3 25.58 18.15 -70.03
CA ASP A 3 24.72 16.98 -69.76
C ASP A 3 25.57 15.76 -69.36
N LYS A 4 25.00 14.83 -68.58
CA LYS A 4 24.88 13.39 -68.94
C LYS A 4 24.29 12.51 -67.81
N ALA A 5 23.02 12.13 -67.95
CA ALA A 5 22.55 10.85 -68.50
C ALA A 5 23.19 9.49 -68.07
N LEU A 6 22.32 8.61 -67.53
CA LEU A 6 21.95 7.23 -67.98
C LEU A 6 22.51 5.92 -67.33
N HIS A 7 21.51 5.05 -67.03
CA HIS A 7 21.34 3.61 -67.40
C HIS A 7 21.74 2.41 -66.48
N LYS A 8 20.67 1.66 -66.13
CA LYS A 8 20.38 0.20 -66.25
C LYS A 8 21.53 -0.83 -66.39
N SER A 9 21.38 -1.95 -65.66
CA SER A 9 21.11 -3.33 -66.19
C SER A 9 21.81 -4.44 -65.37
N GLY A 10 21.13 -5.58 -65.16
CA GLY A 10 21.81 -6.87 -64.93
C GLY A 10 21.10 -7.85 -63.99
N SER A 11 20.24 -8.71 -64.55
CA SER A 11 19.64 -9.88 -63.92
C SER A 11 20.61 -11.07 -63.80
N ASN A 12 20.34 -12.01 -62.89
CA ASN A 12 20.13 -13.45 -63.20
C ASN A 12 19.88 -14.25 -61.92
N GLY A 13 18.81 -15.05 -61.91
CA GLY A 13 18.51 -15.99 -60.83
C GLY A 13 19.23 -17.33 -60.98
N ILE A 14 19.05 -18.24 -60.00
CA ILE A 14 18.59 -19.64 -60.18
C ILE A 14 18.69 -20.45 -58.85
N SER A 15 17.56 -21.07 -58.53
CA SER A 15 17.24 -22.38 -57.90
C SER A 15 17.58 -22.81 -56.47
N ARG A 16 16.55 -23.53 -55.96
CA ARG A 16 16.35 -24.39 -54.79
C ARG A 16 17.32 -25.58 -54.63
N ARG A 17 17.37 -26.04 -53.36
CA ARG A 17 17.82 -27.32 -52.74
C ARG A 17 18.93 -26.98 -51.73
N GLY A 18 18.91 -27.38 -50.47
CA GLY A 18 18.24 -28.49 -49.81
C GLY A 18 19.31 -29.19 -48.96
N PHE A 19 18.98 -29.43 -47.69
CA PHE A 19 19.54 -30.47 -46.82
C PHE A 19 20.75 -30.18 -45.91
N ILE A 20 20.68 -30.88 -44.78
CA ILE A 20 21.41 -30.86 -43.50
C ILE A 20 22.76 -31.59 -43.59
N ALA A 21 23.77 -31.09 -42.88
CA ALA A 21 24.87 -31.82 -42.22
C ALA A 21 25.56 -30.82 -41.25
N GLY A 22 25.87 -31.07 -39.98
CA GLY A 22 26.24 -32.33 -39.33
C GLY A 22 27.75 -32.51 -39.44
N THR A 23 28.51 -32.18 -38.39
CA THR A 23 29.78 -32.88 -38.07
C THR A 23 30.22 -32.60 -36.63
N SER A 24 30.29 -33.71 -35.90
CA SER A 24 30.83 -33.89 -34.57
C SER A 24 32.34 -34.18 -34.65
N TYR A 25 33.07 -33.92 -33.57
CA TYR A 25 34.30 -34.66 -33.24
C TYR A 25 34.17 -35.26 -31.84
N ILE A 26 34.38 -36.57 -31.76
CA ILE A 26 34.55 -37.44 -30.58
C ILE A 26 35.93 -38.11 -30.82
N LEU A 27 36.88 -38.32 -29.89
CA LEU A 27 36.85 -39.30 -28.78
C LEU A 27 38.16 -39.25 -27.97
N GLY A 28 38.05 -39.62 -26.69
CA GLY A 28 39.18 -40.00 -25.83
C GLY A 28 38.72 -40.31 -24.41
N ALA A 29 38.31 -41.56 -24.16
CA ALA A 29 37.80 -42.04 -22.88
C ALA A 29 38.91 -42.50 -21.92
N ALA A 30 38.69 -42.31 -20.62
CA ALA A 30 39.25 -43.15 -19.56
C ALA A 30 38.22 -43.30 -18.44
N ALA A 31 37.84 -44.55 -18.18
CA ALA A 31 36.86 -44.94 -17.18
C ALA A 31 37.53 -45.11 -15.81
N LEU A 32 36.90 -44.59 -14.76
CA LEU A 32 37.06 -45.07 -13.39
C LEU A 32 35.67 -45.07 -12.73
N ALA A 33 35.21 -46.27 -12.39
CA ALA A 33 33.96 -46.50 -11.69
C ALA A 33 34.06 -46.01 -10.24
N GLY A 34 33.08 -45.21 -9.82
CA GLY A 34 32.87 -44.82 -8.43
C GLY A 34 31.38 -44.65 -8.19
N GLN A 35 30.82 -45.51 -7.35
CA GLN A 35 29.40 -45.51 -6.99
C GLN A 35 29.01 -44.18 -6.32
N THR A 36 28.02 -43.48 -6.87
CA THR A 36 27.31 -42.42 -6.16
C THR A 36 25.81 -42.58 -6.37
N THR A 37 25.11 -42.79 -5.26
CA THR A 37 23.66 -42.90 -5.10
C THR A 37 22.90 -41.72 -5.72
N PRO A 38 21.74 -41.93 -6.38
CA PRO A 38 20.90 -40.83 -6.84
C PRO A 38 20.13 -40.22 -5.67
N ALA A 39 20.59 -39.08 -5.18
CA ALA A 39 19.82 -38.24 -4.27
C ALA A 39 18.78 -37.43 -5.08
N HIS A 40 17.53 -37.90 -5.04
CA HIS A 40 16.28 -37.12 -5.03
C HIS A 40 16.31 -35.76 -5.75
N ALA A 41 16.18 -35.77 -7.08
CA ALA A 41 15.55 -34.66 -7.78
C ALA A 41 14.04 -34.71 -7.49
N ARG A 42 13.59 -34.06 -6.41
CA ARG A 42 12.18 -33.73 -6.24
C ARG A 42 11.85 -32.67 -7.29
N THR A 43 11.15 -33.12 -8.33
CA THR A 43 10.32 -32.27 -9.17
C THR A 43 9.53 -31.33 -8.27
N VAL A 44 9.74 -30.02 -8.47
CA VAL A 44 8.84 -28.99 -7.95
C VAL A 44 7.51 -29.23 -8.63
N ALA A 45 6.63 -29.97 -7.95
CA ALA A 45 5.24 -30.05 -8.35
C ALA A 45 4.72 -28.62 -8.41
N SER A 46 4.18 -28.23 -9.57
CA SER A 46 3.37 -27.02 -9.70
C SER A 46 2.33 -27.07 -8.59
N VAL A 47 2.40 -26.15 -7.63
CA VAL A 47 1.33 -25.93 -6.67
C VAL A 47 0.10 -25.64 -7.52
N ALA A 48 -0.85 -26.57 -7.51
CA ALA A 48 -2.11 -26.41 -8.22
C ALA A 48 -2.71 -25.06 -7.82
N ALA A 49 -3.14 -24.29 -8.80
CA ALA A 49 -3.81 -23.02 -8.58
C ALA A 49 -4.93 -23.22 -7.54
N ALA A 50 -4.87 -22.43 -6.45
CA ALA A 50 -6.00 -22.22 -5.56
C ALA A 50 -7.24 -21.92 -6.41
N GLY A 51 -8.42 -22.39 -5.96
CA GLY A 51 -9.65 -22.43 -6.75
C GLY A 51 -9.98 -21.16 -7.53
N GLY A 52 -10.80 -21.31 -8.57
CA GLY A 52 -11.26 -20.19 -9.40
C GLY A 52 -12.00 -19.10 -8.61
N PRO A 53 -12.39 -18.00 -9.27
CA PRO A 53 -13.21 -16.96 -8.66
C PRO A 53 -14.47 -17.56 -8.00
N VAL A 54 -14.95 -16.91 -6.95
CA VAL A 54 -16.16 -17.35 -6.21
C VAL A 54 -17.34 -17.54 -7.16
N ASP A 55 -18.02 -18.67 -7.04
CA ASP A 55 -19.20 -18.97 -7.83
C ASP A 55 -20.45 -18.30 -7.25
N ASN A 56 -21.42 -18.03 -8.12
CA ASN A 56 -22.74 -17.58 -7.68
C ASN A 56 -23.45 -18.72 -6.93
N GLY A 57 -24.05 -18.42 -5.78
CA GLY A 57 -24.68 -19.39 -4.90
C GLY A 57 -23.70 -20.18 -4.03
N ALA A 58 -22.40 -19.87 -4.05
CA ALA A 58 -21.43 -20.53 -3.20
C ALA A 58 -21.75 -20.32 -1.71
N HIS A 59 -21.40 -21.30 -0.89
CA HIS A 59 -21.41 -21.20 0.56
C HIS A 59 -19.97 -21.31 1.07
N VAL A 60 -19.52 -20.31 1.84
CA VAL A 60 -18.17 -20.23 2.39
C VAL A 60 -18.19 -20.13 3.91
N ALA A 61 -17.26 -20.80 4.59
CA ALA A 61 -17.17 -20.74 6.04
C ALA A 61 -16.75 -19.35 6.54
N ALA A 62 -15.78 -18.73 5.87
CA ALA A 62 -15.37 -17.36 6.16
C ALA A 62 -15.16 -16.56 4.86
N LEU A 63 -15.83 -15.42 4.76
CA LEU A 63 -15.62 -14.45 3.68
C LEU A 63 -14.87 -13.23 4.21
N VAL A 64 -13.73 -12.89 3.61
CA VAL A 64 -12.95 -11.69 3.94
C VAL A 64 -13.11 -10.67 2.81
N ILE A 65 -13.63 -9.48 3.13
CA ILE A 65 -13.84 -8.39 2.18
C ILE A 65 -12.57 -7.54 2.15
N GLY A 66 -11.77 -7.64 1.10
CA GLY A 66 -10.52 -6.91 0.92
C GLY A 66 -9.28 -7.72 1.31
N THR A 67 -8.14 -7.40 0.68
CA THR A 67 -6.89 -8.14 0.82
C THR A 67 -5.72 -7.30 1.37
N GLY A 68 -6.03 -6.18 2.04
CA GLY A 68 -5.04 -5.37 2.74
C GLY A 68 -4.51 -6.03 4.03
N TYR A 69 -3.81 -5.25 4.86
CA TYR A 69 -3.15 -5.73 6.08
C TYR A 69 -4.07 -6.59 6.97
N GLY A 70 -5.20 -6.02 7.39
CA GLY A 70 -6.20 -6.70 8.21
C GLY A 70 -6.72 -8.01 7.60
N GLY A 71 -7.13 -7.95 6.34
CA GLY A 71 -7.71 -9.09 5.64
C GLY A 71 -6.70 -10.22 5.42
N SER A 72 -5.46 -9.89 5.09
CA SER A 72 -4.39 -10.88 4.90
C SER A 72 -4.01 -11.61 6.20
N VAL A 73 -3.99 -10.90 7.33
CA VAL A 73 -3.79 -11.49 8.66
C VAL A 73 -4.97 -12.41 9.00
N ALA A 74 -6.20 -11.91 8.85
CA ALA A 74 -7.41 -12.69 9.15
C ALA A 74 -7.43 -14.00 8.35
N ALA A 75 -7.23 -13.92 7.03
CA ALA A 75 -7.21 -15.08 6.16
C ALA A 75 -6.12 -16.08 6.53
N LEU A 76 -4.90 -15.62 6.81
CA LEU A 76 -3.80 -16.50 7.22
C LEU A 76 -4.15 -17.26 8.51
N ARG A 77 -4.62 -16.56 9.55
CA ARG A 77 -4.86 -17.18 10.86
C ARG A 77 -6.08 -18.10 10.85
N LEU A 78 -7.15 -17.73 10.15
CA LEU A 78 -8.32 -18.60 9.94
C LEU A 78 -7.92 -19.89 9.22
N ALA A 79 -7.14 -19.77 8.14
CA ALA A 79 -6.67 -20.93 7.39
C ALA A 79 -5.74 -21.84 8.21
N GLN A 80 -4.87 -21.27 9.03
CA GLN A 80 -4.04 -22.03 9.98
C GLN A 80 -4.87 -22.74 11.05
N ALA A 81 -6.03 -22.19 11.42
CA ALA A 81 -7.02 -22.84 12.28
C ALA A 81 -7.91 -23.86 11.55
N GLY A 82 -7.65 -24.11 10.26
CA GLY A 82 -8.36 -25.13 9.47
C GLY A 82 -9.62 -24.63 8.75
N VAL A 83 -9.95 -23.35 8.84
CA VAL A 83 -11.11 -22.75 8.18
C VAL A 83 -10.82 -22.47 6.71
N ASP A 84 -11.75 -22.84 5.82
CA ASP A 84 -11.68 -22.45 4.42
C ASP A 84 -12.14 -21.00 4.25
N VAL A 85 -11.27 -20.17 3.66
CA VAL A 85 -11.46 -18.72 3.55
C VAL A 85 -11.56 -18.31 2.09
N HIS A 86 -12.57 -17.51 1.79
CA HIS A 86 -12.67 -16.82 0.50
C HIS A 86 -12.45 -15.32 0.69
N MET A 87 -11.41 -14.78 0.05
CA MET A 87 -11.15 -13.34 0.03
C MET A 87 -11.73 -12.70 -1.22
N ILE A 88 -12.42 -11.58 -1.07
CA ILE A 88 -13.01 -10.81 -2.17
C ILE A 88 -12.24 -9.50 -2.33
N GLU A 89 -11.60 -9.29 -3.48
CA GLU A 89 -10.79 -8.11 -3.78
C GLU A 89 -11.35 -7.38 -4.99
N MET A 90 -11.62 -6.08 -4.84
CA MET A 90 -12.19 -5.29 -5.93
C MET A 90 -11.19 -5.00 -7.03
N GLY A 91 -9.89 -4.91 -6.71
CA GLY A 91 -8.84 -4.65 -7.70
C GLY A 91 -8.25 -5.89 -8.35
N MET A 92 -7.23 -5.66 -9.18
CA MET A 92 -6.53 -6.71 -9.92
C MET A 92 -5.62 -7.57 -9.04
N ALA A 93 -5.24 -8.74 -9.55
CA ALA A 93 -4.30 -9.64 -8.90
C ALA A 93 -2.85 -9.11 -8.87
N TRP A 94 -2.47 -8.27 -9.85
CA TRP A 94 -1.10 -7.74 -10.02
C TRP A 94 -0.01 -8.82 -10.04
N ASP A 95 -0.23 -9.85 -10.85
CA ASP A 95 0.67 -11.00 -11.06
C ASP A 95 1.02 -11.23 -12.54
N THR A 96 0.45 -10.43 -13.44
CA THR A 96 0.60 -10.57 -14.88
C THR A 96 1.36 -9.36 -15.45
N PRO A 97 2.50 -9.56 -16.11
CA PRO A 97 3.22 -8.47 -16.77
C PRO A 97 2.38 -7.78 -17.85
N GLY A 98 2.52 -6.45 -17.94
CA GLY A 98 1.95 -5.63 -18.99
C GLY A 98 2.80 -5.61 -20.27
N PRO A 99 2.46 -4.73 -21.24
CA PRO A 99 3.12 -4.67 -22.54
C PRO A 99 4.61 -4.35 -22.50
N ASP A 100 5.08 -3.70 -21.44
CA ASP A 100 6.50 -3.36 -21.21
C ASP A 100 7.27 -4.48 -20.48
N GLY A 101 6.65 -5.65 -20.28
CA GLY A 101 7.24 -6.78 -19.56
C GLY A 101 7.30 -6.61 -18.04
N LYS A 102 6.73 -5.53 -17.49
CA LYS A 102 6.66 -5.26 -16.05
C LYS A 102 5.22 -5.37 -15.54
N ILE A 103 5.05 -5.71 -14.27
CA ILE A 103 3.72 -5.73 -13.64
C ILE A 103 3.26 -4.29 -13.38
N PHE A 104 4.15 -3.47 -12.82
CA PHE A 104 3.87 -2.10 -12.40
C PHE A 104 4.53 -1.08 -13.31
N CYS A 105 3.82 0.03 -13.59
CA CYS A 105 4.40 1.17 -14.30
C CYS A 105 5.25 2.05 -13.38
N ASN A 106 6.11 2.85 -13.99
CA ASN A 106 7.01 3.75 -13.27
C ASN A 106 6.29 5.06 -12.87
N THR A 107 6.66 5.67 -11.74
CA THR A 107 6.04 6.93 -11.30
C THR A 107 6.27 8.10 -12.26
N THR A 108 7.41 8.15 -12.97
CA THR A 108 7.70 9.21 -13.96
C THR A 108 7.13 8.93 -15.35
N SER A 109 6.71 7.69 -15.59
CA SER A 109 6.10 7.23 -16.85
C SER A 109 4.82 6.46 -16.57
N PRO A 110 3.81 7.10 -15.94
CA PRO A 110 2.54 6.44 -15.64
C PRO A 110 1.78 6.10 -16.91
N ASP A 111 1.05 4.99 -16.85
CA ASP A 111 0.07 4.57 -17.84
C ASP A 111 -1.25 4.17 -17.15
N GLN A 112 -2.13 3.46 -17.85
CA GLN A 112 -3.41 3.01 -17.30
C GLN A 112 -3.30 2.17 -16.01
N ARG A 113 -2.14 1.54 -15.74
CA ARG A 113 -1.91 0.76 -14.51
C ARG A 113 -1.81 1.64 -13.27
N SER A 114 -1.57 2.94 -13.43
CA SER A 114 -1.32 3.86 -12.32
C SER A 114 -2.56 4.13 -11.47
N TYR A 115 -3.70 4.54 -12.07
CA TYR A 115 -4.87 4.97 -11.30
C TYR A 115 -6.11 4.09 -11.50
N TRP A 116 -6.83 3.91 -10.39
CA TRP A 116 -8.12 3.23 -10.34
C TRP A 116 -9.21 4.05 -11.01
N LEU A 117 -9.71 3.58 -12.14
CA LEU A 117 -10.89 4.05 -12.87
C LEU A 117 -10.92 5.56 -13.14
N ARG A 118 -9.74 6.16 -13.34
CA ARG A 118 -9.55 7.57 -13.72
C ARG A 118 -9.09 7.68 -15.17
N THR A 119 -9.38 8.82 -15.79
CA THR A 119 -8.90 9.17 -17.14
C THR A 119 -7.71 10.13 -17.13
N LYS A 120 -7.27 10.53 -15.94
CA LYS A 120 -6.14 11.43 -15.72
C LYS A 120 -5.45 11.04 -14.42
N THR A 121 -4.11 11.06 -14.42
CA THR A 121 -3.34 10.88 -13.19
C THR A 121 -3.69 11.95 -12.18
N LYS A 122 -3.42 11.69 -10.91
CA LYS A 122 -3.65 12.62 -9.82
C LYS A 122 -2.51 12.48 -8.82
N GLN A 123 -1.33 13.00 -9.16
CA GLN A 123 -0.17 12.84 -8.30
C GLN A 123 -0.29 13.69 -7.03
N PRO A 124 0.22 13.20 -5.88
CA PRO A 124 0.29 13.98 -4.63
C PRO A 124 1.05 15.30 -4.78
N LEU A 125 2.06 15.30 -5.64
CA LEU A 125 2.71 16.50 -6.14
C LEU A 125 2.02 16.89 -7.44
N SER A 126 1.18 17.92 -7.41
CA SER A 126 0.41 18.34 -8.59
C SER A 126 1.26 19.17 -9.55
N ASN A 127 2.29 19.85 -9.03
CA ASN A 127 3.14 20.75 -9.79
C ASN A 127 4.62 20.43 -9.56
N PHE A 128 5.41 20.60 -10.62
CA PHE A 128 6.87 20.56 -10.53
C PHE A 128 7.46 21.73 -11.32
N LEU A 129 8.28 22.55 -10.66
CA LEU A 129 8.82 23.79 -11.22
C LEU A 129 7.70 24.72 -11.77
N GLY A 130 6.55 24.74 -11.10
CA GLY A 130 5.39 25.55 -11.48
C GLY A 130 4.44 24.93 -12.51
N PHE A 131 4.78 23.80 -13.14
CA PHE A 131 3.96 23.19 -14.19
C PHE A 131 3.15 21.99 -13.68
N PRO A 132 1.87 21.83 -14.07
CA PRO A 132 1.09 20.63 -13.78
C PRO A 132 1.75 19.38 -14.38
N ILE A 133 1.84 18.30 -13.60
CA ILE A 133 2.47 17.05 -14.05
C ILE A 133 1.48 15.92 -14.36
N ASP A 134 0.18 16.17 -14.14
CA ASP A 134 -0.85 15.16 -14.40
C ASP A 134 -1.05 14.91 -15.90
N ARG A 135 -1.12 13.63 -16.27
CA ARG A 135 -1.23 13.14 -17.65
C ARG A 135 -2.54 12.42 -17.88
N ASP A 136 -3.06 12.52 -19.09
CA ASP A 136 -4.21 11.73 -19.52
C ASP A 136 -3.82 10.25 -19.62
N ILE A 137 -4.70 9.36 -19.17
CA ILE A 137 -4.53 7.91 -19.18
C ILE A 137 -5.85 7.23 -19.55
N PRO A 138 -5.84 6.05 -20.19
CA PRO A 138 -7.05 5.25 -20.37
C PRO A 138 -7.67 4.88 -19.01
N ARG A 139 -9.00 4.90 -18.95
CA ARG A 139 -9.74 4.39 -17.78
C ARG A 139 -9.46 2.90 -17.61
N TYR A 140 -8.95 2.52 -16.45
CA TYR A 140 -8.55 1.15 -16.17
C TYR A 140 -8.61 0.85 -14.67
N THR A 141 -8.67 -0.41 -14.26
CA THR A 141 -8.57 -0.84 -12.86
C THR A 141 -7.13 -0.75 -12.33
N GLY A 142 -6.52 0.44 -12.41
CA GLY A 142 -5.16 0.72 -11.96
C GLY A 142 -4.98 0.64 -10.45
N ILE A 143 -3.73 0.66 -10.00
CA ILE A 143 -3.35 0.21 -8.66
C ILE A 143 -3.62 1.24 -7.54
N LEU A 144 -3.62 2.54 -7.86
CA LEU A 144 -3.79 3.61 -6.89
C LEU A 144 -5.11 4.32 -7.10
N ASP A 145 -5.95 4.37 -6.08
CA ASP A 145 -7.14 5.23 -6.06
C ASP A 145 -6.80 6.56 -5.38
N ALA A 146 -7.25 7.65 -5.98
CA ALA A 146 -7.18 8.99 -5.43
C ALA A 146 -8.63 9.46 -5.23
N GLU A 147 -9.24 8.96 -4.15
CA GLU A 147 -10.67 9.12 -3.89
C GLU A 147 -10.92 10.48 -3.25
N GLU A 148 -11.62 11.37 -3.96
CA GLU A 148 -11.95 12.71 -3.48
C GLU A 148 -13.23 12.63 -2.63
N MET A 149 -13.18 13.07 -1.36
CA MET A 149 -14.31 13.02 -0.44
C MET A 149 -14.27 14.18 0.57
N GLY A 150 -15.40 14.88 0.73
CA GLY A 150 -15.45 16.09 1.54
C GLY A 150 -14.39 17.11 1.09
N GLY A 151 -13.55 17.56 2.03
CA GLY A 151 -12.42 18.46 1.79
C GLY A 151 -11.05 17.78 1.65
N ILE A 152 -10.98 16.48 1.32
CA ILE A 152 -9.71 15.73 1.27
C ILE A 152 -9.67 14.68 0.14
N ILE A 153 -8.47 14.37 -0.34
CA ILE A 153 -8.18 13.25 -1.24
C ILE A 153 -7.55 12.10 -0.45
N VAL A 154 -8.16 10.93 -0.49
CA VAL A 154 -7.66 9.73 0.21
C VAL A 154 -7.03 8.78 -0.78
N TYR A 155 -5.71 8.61 -0.68
CA TYR A 155 -4.96 7.69 -1.53
C TYR A 155 -5.01 6.26 -0.98
N GLN A 156 -5.36 5.30 -1.83
CA GLN A 156 -5.58 3.91 -1.41
C GLN A 156 -5.10 2.92 -2.48
N GLY A 157 -4.46 1.83 -2.07
CA GLY A 157 -4.14 0.73 -2.99
C GLY A 157 -5.38 -0.08 -3.37
N ARG A 158 -5.49 -0.49 -4.63
CA ARG A 158 -6.53 -1.35 -5.19
C ARG A 158 -5.90 -2.59 -5.83
N GLY A 159 -6.29 -3.78 -5.38
CA GLY A 159 -5.76 -5.04 -5.85
C GLY A 159 -5.26 -5.94 -4.74
N VAL A 160 -4.85 -7.16 -5.10
CA VAL A 160 -4.47 -8.21 -4.14
C VAL A 160 -3.25 -7.78 -3.34
N GLY A 161 -3.47 -7.40 -2.08
CA GLY A 161 -2.47 -6.80 -1.19
C GLY A 161 -2.78 -5.36 -0.74
N GLY A 162 -3.81 -4.73 -1.32
CA GLY A 162 -4.30 -3.40 -0.96
C GLY A 162 -3.20 -2.34 -0.90
N GLY A 163 -3.18 -1.55 0.19
CA GLY A 163 -2.20 -0.47 0.39
C GLY A 163 -0.73 -0.91 0.43
N SER A 164 -0.43 -2.18 0.69
CA SER A 164 0.97 -2.68 0.68
C SER A 164 1.61 -2.66 -0.70
N LEU A 165 0.79 -2.59 -1.76
CA LEU A 165 1.27 -2.49 -3.13
C LEU A 165 1.89 -1.11 -3.40
N VAL A 166 1.29 -0.05 -2.85
CA VAL A 166 1.56 1.35 -3.25
C VAL A 166 2.26 2.18 -2.19
N ASN A 167 2.27 1.72 -0.93
CA ASN A 167 2.89 2.48 0.15
C ASN A 167 4.43 2.44 0.09
N GLY A 168 5.06 3.31 0.90
CA GLY A 168 6.52 3.41 0.98
C GLY A 168 7.21 2.34 1.82
N GLY A 169 6.48 1.38 2.40
CA GLY A 169 7.05 0.27 3.15
C GLY A 169 7.46 0.54 4.60
N MET A 170 7.38 1.79 5.07
CA MET A 170 7.82 2.21 6.41
C MET A 170 7.05 1.53 7.55
N ALA A 171 7.71 0.59 8.21
CA ALA A 171 7.16 -0.31 9.22
C ALA A 171 7.47 0.16 10.64
N VAL A 172 6.65 1.08 11.18
CA VAL A 172 6.93 1.73 12.47
C VAL A 172 6.04 1.17 13.57
N THR A 173 6.68 0.68 14.65
CA THR A 173 5.97 0.41 15.91
C THR A 173 5.86 1.73 16.69
N PRO A 174 4.65 2.18 17.08
CA PRO A 174 4.52 3.43 17.82
C PRO A 174 5.22 3.34 19.17
N ARG A 175 5.73 4.48 19.67
CA ARG A 175 6.30 4.56 21.02
C ARG A 175 5.25 4.12 22.04
N ARG A 176 5.66 3.27 22.99
CA ARG A 176 4.75 2.73 24.02
C ARG A 176 4.03 3.81 24.83
N ALA A 177 4.70 4.91 25.13
CA ALA A 177 4.10 6.05 25.83
C ALA A 177 2.92 6.69 25.06
N ASN A 178 2.89 6.56 23.72
CA ASN A 178 1.81 7.10 22.89
C ASN A 178 0.61 6.13 22.78
N PHE A 179 0.79 4.86 23.13
CA PHE A 179 -0.17 3.79 22.82
C PHE A 179 -1.57 4.05 23.39
N ALA A 180 -1.66 4.58 24.61
CA ALA A 180 -2.94 4.89 25.25
C ALA A 180 -3.77 5.93 24.47
N ALA A 181 -3.13 6.80 23.69
CA ALA A 181 -3.83 7.73 22.81
C ALA A 181 -4.27 7.10 21.48
N ILE A 182 -3.69 5.95 21.11
CA ILE A 182 -3.95 5.24 19.85
C ILE A 182 -5.05 4.19 20.06
N LEU A 183 -4.96 3.36 21.10
CA LEU A 183 -5.91 2.29 21.40
C LEU A 183 -6.16 2.23 22.92
N PRO A 184 -6.96 3.14 23.48
CA PRO A 184 -7.10 3.31 24.93
C PRO A 184 -7.69 2.10 25.67
N SER A 185 -8.50 1.28 24.99
CA SER A 185 -9.16 0.09 25.55
C SER A 185 -8.32 -1.18 25.43
N VAL A 186 -7.20 -1.15 24.70
CA VAL A 186 -6.39 -2.33 24.40
C VAL A 186 -5.26 -2.46 25.42
N ASN A 187 -5.00 -3.69 25.85
CA ASN A 187 -3.87 -3.96 26.72
C ASN A 187 -2.56 -3.67 25.97
N ALA A 188 -1.81 -2.67 26.43
CA ALA A 188 -0.53 -2.33 25.82
C ALA A 188 0.49 -3.47 25.97
N ASP A 189 0.50 -4.20 27.09
CA ASP A 189 1.51 -5.23 27.33
C ASP A 189 1.51 -6.30 26.25
N GLU A 190 0.35 -6.93 25.99
CA GLU A 190 0.24 -7.95 24.94
C GLU A 190 0.61 -7.42 23.56
N MET A 191 0.30 -6.15 23.27
CA MET A 191 0.64 -5.53 22.00
C MET A 191 2.16 -5.42 21.83
N TYR A 192 2.87 -4.94 22.85
CA TYR A 192 4.33 -4.77 22.78
C TYR A 192 5.12 -6.06 22.97
N THR A 193 4.61 -7.03 23.74
CA THR A 193 5.32 -8.30 23.98
C THR A 193 5.05 -9.35 22.91
N THR A 194 3.87 -9.31 22.27
CA THR A 194 3.41 -10.39 21.39
C THR A 194 3.09 -9.89 19.99
N TYR A 195 2.16 -8.93 19.87
CA TYR A 195 1.53 -8.65 18.57
C TYR A 195 2.36 -7.75 17.66
N TYR A 196 3.02 -6.73 18.18
CA TYR A 196 3.98 -5.93 17.41
C TYR A 196 5.18 -6.77 16.96
N PRO A 197 5.85 -7.58 17.82
CA PRO A 197 6.89 -8.50 17.37
C PRO A 197 6.41 -9.48 16.28
N ARG A 198 5.25 -10.11 16.47
CA ARG A 198 4.66 -11.03 15.48
C ARG A 198 4.38 -10.34 14.15
N ALA A 199 3.80 -9.13 14.18
CA ALA A 199 3.53 -8.35 12.98
C ALA A 199 4.81 -7.98 12.24
N ASN A 200 5.83 -7.44 12.93
CA ASN A 200 7.10 -7.09 12.29
C ASN A 200 7.79 -8.31 11.66
N ALA A 201 7.77 -9.46 12.33
CA ALA A 201 8.31 -10.71 11.78
C ALA A 201 7.52 -11.19 10.56
N GLY A 202 6.18 -11.22 10.66
CA GLY A 202 5.30 -11.65 9.57
C GLY A 202 5.38 -10.75 8.33
N LEU A 203 5.58 -9.44 8.52
CA LEU A 203 5.79 -8.46 7.47
C LEU A 203 7.20 -8.49 6.86
N GLY A 204 8.15 -9.18 7.51
CA GLY A 204 9.54 -9.24 7.08
C GLY A 204 10.27 -7.91 7.21
N VAL A 205 10.01 -7.16 8.28
CA VAL A 205 10.59 -5.83 8.51
C VAL A 205 12.10 -5.91 8.71
N GLY A 206 12.84 -5.00 8.07
CA GLY A 206 14.29 -4.83 8.24
C GLY A 206 14.66 -3.38 8.44
N LEU A 207 15.88 -3.14 8.94
CA LEU A 207 16.44 -1.80 9.11
C LEU A 207 17.59 -1.58 8.13
N VAL A 208 17.68 -0.37 7.58
CA VAL A 208 18.82 0.02 6.75
C VAL A 208 20.10 -0.04 7.56
N ASP A 209 21.18 -0.51 6.93
CA ASP A 209 22.53 -0.46 7.47
C ASP A 209 23.04 0.99 7.49
N PRO A 210 23.29 1.59 8.68
CA PRO A 210 23.72 2.99 8.78
C PRO A 210 25.02 3.29 8.05
N ALA A 211 25.98 2.35 7.99
CA ALA A 211 27.26 2.57 7.32
C ALA A 211 27.09 2.64 5.80
N TRP A 212 26.24 1.77 5.24
CA TRP A 212 25.87 1.84 3.82
C TRP A 212 25.05 3.10 3.51
N PHE A 213 24.09 3.45 4.37
CA PHE A 213 23.32 4.70 4.25
C PHE A 213 24.21 5.94 4.22
N ASP A 214 25.29 5.96 5.00
CA ASP A 214 26.19 7.11 5.09
C ASP A 214 27.01 7.36 3.81
N THR A 215 27.14 6.36 2.95
CA THR A 215 28.04 6.37 1.79
C THR A 215 27.33 6.30 0.44
N VAL A 216 26.13 5.72 0.35
CA VAL A 216 25.44 5.51 -0.93
C VAL A 216 24.80 6.80 -1.49
N ASP A 217 24.92 7.05 -2.79
CA ASP A 217 24.39 8.28 -3.42
C ASP A 217 22.86 8.42 -3.30
N CYS A 218 22.13 7.32 -3.42
CA CYS A 218 20.67 7.33 -3.47
C CYS A 218 19.97 7.80 -2.17
N TYR A 219 20.72 7.96 -1.07
CA TYR A 219 20.24 8.48 0.22
C TYR A 219 20.82 9.85 0.60
N GLN A 220 21.46 10.55 -0.33
CA GLN A 220 21.98 11.90 -0.09
C GLN A 220 20.90 12.85 0.44
N PHE A 221 19.68 12.80 -0.11
CA PHE A 221 18.54 13.61 0.33
C PHE A 221 18.23 13.42 1.82
N ALA A 222 18.26 12.18 2.30
CA ALA A 222 18.01 11.83 3.68
C ALA A 222 19.17 12.26 4.60
N ARG A 223 20.43 12.18 4.13
CA ARG A 223 21.59 12.70 4.86
C ARG A 223 21.54 14.22 5.03
N VAL A 224 21.09 14.96 4.01
CA VAL A 224 20.85 16.41 4.12
C VAL A 224 19.72 16.71 5.12
N GLY A 225 18.62 15.96 5.05
CA GLY A 225 17.54 16.06 6.05
C GLY A 225 18.03 15.81 7.48
N ARG A 226 18.82 14.75 7.69
CA ARG A 226 19.47 14.42 8.97
C ARG A 226 20.37 15.55 9.47
N LYS A 227 21.25 16.07 8.62
CA LYS A 227 22.15 17.19 8.93
C LYS A 227 21.36 18.41 9.45
N HIS A 228 20.34 18.82 8.70
CA HIS A 228 19.52 19.99 9.04
C HIS A 228 18.70 19.78 10.33
N ALA A 229 18.13 18.59 10.52
CA ALA A 229 17.43 18.24 11.76
C ALA A 229 18.35 18.33 12.98
N GLN A 230 19.51 17.68 12.92
CA GLN A 230 20.46 17.62 14.03
C GLN A 230 21.06 18.99 14.38
N ARG A 231 21.38 19.83 13.38
CA ARG A 231 21.85 21.21 13.61
C ARG A 231 20.80 22.08 14.30
N SER A 232 19.53 21.76 14.16
CA SER A 232 18.40 22.40 14.85
C SER A 232 17.99 21.72 16.16
N GLY A 233 18.74 20.71 16.60
CA GLY A 233 18.52 20.00 17.85
C GLY A 233 17.33 19.04 17.81
N PHE A 234 16.94 18.55 16.64
CA PHE A 234 15.96 17.48 16.53
C PHE A 234 16.65 16.12 16.38
N PRO A 235 16.12 15.06 17.02
CA PRO A 235 16.60 13.71 16.80
C PRO A 235 16.20 13.25 15.39
N PHE A 236 17.14 12.56 14.73
CA PHE A 236 16.89 11.81 13.52
C PHE A 236 16.86 10.34 13.86
N VAL A 237 15.83 9.63 13.41
CA VAL A 237 15.66 8.19 13.66
C VAL A 237 15.59 7.45 12.34
N PHE A 238 16.26 6.30 12.27
CA PHE A 238 16.05 5.38 11.16
C PHE A 238 14.69 4.70 11.29
N VAL A 239 14.03 4.54 10.15
CA VAL A 239 12.70 3.92 10.07
C VAL A 239 12.86 2.52 9.49
N PRO A 240 12.40 1.46 10.18
CA PRO A 240 12.34 0.12 9.61
C PRO A 240 11.40 0.07 8.40
N ASP A 241 11.64 -0.86 7.48
CA ASP A 241 10.90 -0.97 6.23
C ASP A 241 10.72 -2.43 5.79
N VAL A 242 9.70 -2.69 4.96
CA VAL A 242 9.49 -3.99 4.30
C VAL A 242 10.19 -4.09 2.95
N TYR A 243 10.88 -3.05 2.49
CA TYR A 243 11.82 -3.17 1.39
C TYR A 243 13.00 -4.05 1.80
N ASP A 244 13.45 -4.90 0.88
CA ASP A 244 14.65 -5.68 1.09
C ASP A 244 15.91 -4.80 0.94
N TRP A 245 16.56 -4.50 2.06
CA TRP A 245 17.76 -3.66 2.10
C TRP A 245 18.95 -4.27 1.38
N ASP A 246 19.08 -5.60 1.35
CA ASP A 246 20.14 -6.27 0.60
C ASP A 246 19.87 -6.21 -0.90
N TYR A 247 18.60 -6.32 -1.31
CA TYR A 247 18.20 -6.06 -2.70
C TYR A 247 18.48 -4.60 -3.09
N MET A 248 18.18 -3.64 -2.21
CA MET A 248 18.47 -2.22 -2.48
C MET A 248 19.97 -1.94 -2.65
N LYS A 249 20.83 -2.61 -1.87
CA LYS A 249 22.30 -2.58 -2.05
C LYS A 249 22.68 -3.09 -3.44
N GLN A 250 22.07 -4.18 -3.90
CA GLN A 250 22.31 -4.74 -5.24
C GLN A 250 21.84 -3.81 -6.36
N GLU A 251 20.68 -3.16 -6.21
CA GLU A 251 20.16 -2.16 -7.16
C GLU A 251 21.09 -0.95 -7.28
N ALA A 252 21.55 -0.43 -6.14
CA ALA A 252 22.47 0.71 -6.10
C ALA A 252 23.82 0.37 -6.75
N ALA A 253 24.29 -0.88 -6.58
CA ALA A 253 25.48 -1.40 -7.25
C ALA A 253 25.27 -1.76 -8.73
N GLY A 254 24.03 -1.69 -9.24
CA GLY A 254 23.71 -2.07 -10.63
C GLY A 254 23.78 -3.58 -10.91
N THR A 255 23.70 -4.40 -9.87
CA THR A 255 23.80 -5.87 -9.95
C THR A 255 22.45 -6.58 -9.95
N ALA A 256 21.35 -5.84 -9.75
CA ALA A 256 19.98 -6.33 -9.81
C ALA A 256 19.07 -5.34 -10.58
N PRO A 257 17.95 -5.81 -11.16
CA PRO A 257 16.94 -4.93 -11.77
C PRO A 257 16.44 -3.86 -10.80
N LYS A 258 16.48 -2.61 -11.22
CA LYS A 258 16.09 -1.46 -10.39
C LYS A 258 14.57 -1.34 -10.24
N SER A 259 14.16 -0.94 -9.05
CA SER A 259 12.81 -0.53 -8.65
C SER A 259 12.89 0.73 -7.78
N ALA A 260 13.35 0.63 -6.52
CA ALA A 260 13.38 1.76 -5.59
C ALA A 260 14.35 2.86 -6.03
N VAL A 261 15.51 2.51 -6.59
CA VAL A 261 16.47 3.51 -7.10
C VAL A 261 16.16 3.98 -8.53
N ALA A 262 14.99 3.63 -9.04
CA ALA A 262 14.51 3.98 -10.37
C ALA A 262 13.09 4.57 -10.37
N GLY A 263 12.61 5.14 -9.25
CA GLY A 263 11.34 5.86 -9.25
C GLY A 263 10.09 4.97 -9.21
N GLU A 264 10.19 3.73 -8.73
CA GLU A 264 9.02 2.87 -8.47
C GLU A 264 8.63 2.95 -6.98
N ILE A 265 7.37 3.29 -6.69
CA ILE A 265 6.76 3.26 -5.34
C ILE A 265 5.22 3.37 -5.43
N LEU A 266 4.72 4.55 -5.83
CA LEU A 266 3.29 4.92 -5.75
C LEU A 266 2.39 4.03 -6.63
N TYR A 267 2.94 3.50 -7.72
CA TYR A 267 2.23 2.63 -8.64
C TYR A 267 2.69 1.18 -8.56
N GLY A 268 3.31 0.80 -7.44
CA GLY A 268 3.90 -0.51 -7.24
C GLY A 268 5.43 -0.51 -7.36
N ASN A 269 6.02 -1.61 -6.86
CA ASN A 269 7.44 -1.92 -7.01
C ASN A 269 7.55 -3.28 -7.68
N ASN A 270 8.21 -3.33 -8.84
CA ASN A 270 8.44 -4.61 -9.52
C ASN A 270 9.39 -5.52 -8.72
N TYR A 271 10.27 -4.93 -7.90
CA TYR A 271 11.28 -5.66 -7.14
C TYR A 271 11.48 -5.09 -5.72
N GLY A 272 12.14 -5.87 -4.86
CA GLY A 272 12.58 -5.51 -3.51
C GLY A 272 11.50 -5.33 -2.43
N LYS A 273 10.37 -4.68 -2.73
CA LYS A 273 9.30 -4.47 -1.74
C LYS A 273 8.56 -5.76 -1.42
N LYS A 274 8.57 -6.15 -0.13
CA LYS A 274 7.82 -7.30 0.42
C LYS A 274 6.36 -6.92 0.67
N SER A 275 5.62 -6.59 -0.39
CA SER A 275 4.16 -6.40 -0.35
C SER A 275 3.46 -7.64 0.23
N LEU A 276 2.20 -7.51 0.68
CA LEU A 276 1.48 -8.62 1.34
C LEU A 276 1.35 -9.87 0.46
N GLN A 277 1.38 -9.73 -0.86
CA GLN A 277 1.46 -10.84 -1.82
C GLN A 277 2.66 -11.76 -1.57
N LYS A 278 3.77 -11.22 -1.04
CA LYS A 278 5.03 -11.93 -0.78
C LYS A 278 5.19 -12.35 0.69
N THR A 279 4.27 -11.94 1.56
CA THR A 279 4.33 -12.22 3.00
C THR A 279 3.06 -12.94 3.46
N TYR A 280 2.10 -12.24 4.07
CA TYR A 280 0.90 -12.83 4.65
C TYR A 280 0.04 -13.59 3.63
N LEU A 281 -0.18 -13.03 2.43
CA LEU A 281 -1.00 -13.69 1.41
C LEU A 281 -0.28 -14.88 0.78
N ALA A 282 1.06 -14.84 0.68
CA ALA A 282 1.84 -16.01 0.25
C ALA A 282 1.68 -17.16 1.25
N GLN A 283 1.83 -16.88 2.55
CA GLN A 283 1.62 -17.86 3.60
C GLN A 283 0.17 -18.36 3.64
N ALA A 284 -0.81 -17.46 3.46
CA ALA A 284 -2.23 -17.80 3.46
C ALA A 284 -2.56 -18.76 2.32
N ARG A 285 -2.08 -18.48 1.10
CA ARG A 285 -2.24 -19.39 -0.06
C ARG A 285 -1.53 -20.73 0.16
N ALA A 286 -0.35 -20.72 0.78
CA ALA A 286 0.41 -21.95 1.06
C ALA A 286 -0.29 -22.92 2.00
N THR A 287 -1.29 -22.47 2.76
CA THR A 287 -2.14 -23.38 3.57
C THR A 287 -3.05 -24.28 2.72
N GLY A 288 -3.30 -23.93 1.45
CA GLY A 288 -4.28 -24.59 0.59
C GLY A 288 -5.75 -24.30 0.93
N LYS A 289 -6.02 -23.45 1.94
CA LYS A 289 -7.37 -23.13 2.43
C LYS A 289 -7.86 -21.73 2.10
N VAL A 290 -7.05 -20.94 1.38
CA VAL A 290 -7.39 -19.56 1.02
C VAL A 290 -7.49 -19.40 -0.48
N THR A 291 -8.69 -19.00 -0.92
CA THR A 291 -8.96 -18.59 -2.30
C THR A 291 -9.20 -17.08 -2.35
N ILE A 292 -8.82 -16.43 -3.45
CA ILE A 292 -9.00 -14.99 -3.65
C ILE A 292 -9.71 -14.75 -4.98
N SER A 293 -10.75 -13.92 -4.97
CA SER A 293 -11.42 -13.40 -6.17
C SER A 293 -11.02 -11.94 -6.41
N PRO A 294 -10.04 -11.65 -7.28
CA PRO A 294 -9.79 -10.30 -7.79
C PRO A 294 -10.96 -9.82 -8.67
N LEU A 295 -11.05 -8.51 -8.88
CA LEU A 295 -12.12 -7.87 -9.66
C LEU A 295 -13.54 -8.21 -9.19
N HIS A 296 -13.71 -8.41 -7.88
CA HIS A 296 -14.99 -8.66 -7.23
C HIS A 296 -15.22 -7.65 -6.11
N LYS A 297 -16.28 -6.86 -6.21
CA LYS A 297 -16.61 -5.78 -5.28
C LYS A 297 -17.86 -6.15 -4.49
N VAL A 298 -17.74 -6.29 -3.18
CA VAL A 298 -18.91 -6.48 -2.31
C VAL A 298 -19.76 -5.22 -2.30
N THR A 299 -21.06 -5.37 -2.50
CA THR A 299 -22.04 -4.28 -2.54
C THR A 299 -23.09 -4.36 -1.44
N SER A 300 -23.36 -5.55 -0.92
CA SER A 300 -24.28 -5.75 0.21
C SER A 300 -23.87 -6.92 1.10
N VAL A 301 -24.22 -6.82 2.39
CA VAL A 301 -24.15 -7.91 3.37
C VAL A 301 -25.43 -7.83 4.21
N SER A 302 -26.20 -8.91 4.30
CA SER A 302 -27.41 -8.98 5.12
C SER A 302 -27.53 -10.36 5.76
N PRO A 303 -28.24 -10.51 6.90
CA PRO A 303 -28.49 -11.83 7.47
C PRO A 303 -29.18 -12.75 6.45
N ALA A 304 -28.76 -14.00 6.38
CA ALA A 304 -29.44 -15.03 5.59
C ALA A 304 -30.55 -15.71 6.41
N ALA A 305 -31.55 -16.29 5.74
CA ALA A 305 -32.71 -16.91 6.39
C ALA A 305 -32.32 -18.09 7.30
N ASP A 306 -31.34 -18.90 6.87
CA ASP A 306 -30.92 -20.13 7.56
C ASP A 306 -29.68 -19.94 8.43
N GLY A 307 -29.34 -18.69 8.77
CA GLY A 307 -28.12 -18.32 9.50
C GLY A 307 -26.96 -17.90 8.59
N GLY A 308 -25.97 -17.22 9.17
CA GLY A 308 -24.90 -16.57 8.40
C GLY A 308 -25.39 -15.34 7.63
N TYR A 309 -24.73 -15.04 6.51
CA TYR A 309 -24.89 -13.79 5.78
C TYR A 309 -24.96 -14.01 4.27
N THR A 310 -25.95 -13.40 3.65
CA THR A 310 -26.01 -13.21 2.20
C THR A 310 -25.12 -12.04 1.81
N VAL A 311 -24.13 -12.29 0.95
CA VAL A 311 -23.17 -11.31 0.45
C VAL A 311 -23.39 -11.11 -1.05
N ALA A 312 -23.74 -9.88 -1.46
CA ALA A 312 -23.87 -9.49 -2.85
C ALA A 312 -22.54 -8.94 -3.38
N ILE A 313 -22.11 -9.41 -4.56
CA ILE A 313 -20.79 -9.16 -5.13
C ILE A 313 -20.92 -8.83 -6.61
N ASP A 314 -20.43 -7.68 -7.02
CA ASP A 314 -20.27 -7.34 -8.44
C ASP A 314 -18.90 -7.83 -8.93
N GLN A 315 -18.89 -8.72 -9.91
CA GLN A 315 -17.71 -9.01 -10.71
C GLN A 315 -17.55 -7.92 -11.78
N ILE A 316 -16.39 -7.30 -11.85
CA ILE A 316 -16.09 -6.23 -12.81
C ILE A 316 -15.01 -6.66 -13.80
N ASP A 317 -14.96 -6.00 -14.95
CA ASP A 317 -13.80 -6.07 -15.85
C ASP A 317 -12.79 -4.94 -15.56
N THR A 318 -11.71 -4.87 -16.35
CA THR A 318 -10.68 -3.84 -16.17
C THR A 318 -11.09 -2.45 -16.61
N THR A 319 -12.26 -2.26 -17.25
CA THR A 319 -12.85 -0.95 -17.52
C THR A 319 -13.70 -0.44 -16.34
N GLY A 320 -13.98 -1.33 -15.38
CA GLY A 320 -14.85 -1.12 -14.23
C GLY A 320 -16.31 -1.45 -14.51
N ALA A 321 -16.64 -2.03 -15.66
CA ALA A 321 -18.00 -2.45 -15.98
C ALA A 321 -18.34 -3.74 -15.22
N THR A 322 -19.53 -3.79 -14.61
CA THR A 322 -20.03 -5.02 -13.99
C THR A 322 -20.36 -6.04 -15.08
N THR A 323 -19.72 -7.20 -15.02
CA THR A 323 -19.92 -8.32 -15.96
C THR A 323 -20.84 -9.40 -15.39
N ALA A 324 -20.94 -9.50 -14.05
CA ALA A 324 -21.89 -10.35 -13.36
C ALA A 324 -22.15 -9.82 -11.94
N THR A 325 -23.34 -10.09 -11.40
CA THR A 325 -23.63 -9.94 -9.97
C THR A 325 -23.85 -11.32 -9.38
N LYS A 326 -23.17 -11.60 -8.28
CA LYS A 326 -23.16 -12.89 -7.58
C LYS A 326 -23.69 -12.71 -6.16
N THR A 327 -24.32 -13.76 -5.66
CA THR A 327 -24.78 -13.87 -4.28
C THR A 327 -24.10 -15.07 -3.65
N VAL A 328 -23.49 -14.88 -2.49
CA VAL A 328 -22.77 -15.91 -1.73
C VAL A 328 -23.36 -15.98 -0.33
N ILE A 329 -23.43 -17.18 0.25
CA ILE A 329 -23.72 -17.37 1.68
C ILE A 329 -22.41 -17.51 2.43
N ALA A 330 -22.22 -16.76 3.51
CA ALA A 330 -21.03 -16.85 4.35
C ALA A 330 -21.43 -17.05 5.82
N ASP A 331 -20.86 -18.04 6.50
CA ASP A 331 -21.15 -18.23 7.93
C ASP A 331 -20.62 -17.05 8.76
N LYS A 332 -19.45 -16.54 8.37
CA LYS A 332 -18.80 -15.38 8.97
C LYS A 332 -18.27 -14.42 7.91
N VAL A 333 -18.36 -13.12 8.18
CA VAL A 333 -17.86 -12.07 7.28
C VAL A 333 -16.91 -11.14 8.03
N PHE A 334 -15.72 -10.96 7.45
CA PHE A 334 -14.68 -10.07 7.96
C PHE A 334 -14.52 -8.87 7.02
N PHE A 335 -14.92 -7.70 7.48
CA PHE A 335 -14.72 -6.43 6.79
C PHE A 335 -13.26 -5.99 6.93
N ALA A 336 -12.56 -6.00 5.80
CA ALA A 336 -11.16 -5.62 5.68
C ALA A 336 -10.90 -4.73 4.43
N ALA A 337 -11.91 -3.95 4.04
CA ALA A 337 -11.90 -3.10 2.84
C ALA A 337 -11.15 -1.77 3.04
N GLY A 338 -10.42 -1.63 4.14
CA GLY A 338 -9.73 -0.42 4.56
C GLY A 338 -10.66 0.56 5.28
N SER A 339 -10.08 1.58 5.93
CA SER A 339 -10.85 2.58 6.69
C SER A 339 -12.02 3.14 5.89
N VAL A 340 -11.79 3.59 4.65
CA VAL A 340 -12.84 4.14 3.79
C VAL A 340 -13.81 3.06 3.33
N GLY A 341 -13.31 1.97 2.73
CA GLY A 341 -14.17 0.94 2.12
C GLY A 341 -15.11 0.27 3.13
N THR A 342 -14.57 -0.11 4.29
CA THR A 342 -15.36 -0.72 5.37
C THR A 342 -16.38 0.26 5.93
N SER A 343 -16.00 1.50 6.18
CA SER A 343 -16.93 2.51 6.71
C SER A 343 -18.05 2.84 5.73
N LYS A 344 -17.74 3.02 4.44
CA LYS A 344 -18.76 3.26 3.40
C LYS A 344 -19.74 2.10 3.30
N LEU A 345 -19.24 0.87 3.33
CA LEU A 345 -20.11 -0.30 3.27
C LEU A 345 -21.02 -0.37 4.50
N LEU A 346 -20.48 -0.30 5.72
CA LEU A 346 -21.28 -0.40 6.95
C LEU A 346 -22.29 0.75 7.12
N VAL A 347 -21.91 1.99 6.80
CA VAL A 347 -22.82 3.15 6.82
C VAL A 347 -23.98 2.95 5.85
N ARG A 348 -23.70 2.49 4.62
CA ARG A 348 -24.74 2.18 3.64
C ARG A 348 -25.65 1.06 4.14
N LEU A 349 -25.07 -0.07 4.59
CA LEU A 349 -25.84 -1.23 5.05
C LEU A 349 -26.79 -0.90 6.20
N LYS A 350 -26.33 -0.08 7.14
CA LYS A 350 -27.19 0.43 8.23
C LYS A 350 -28.32 1.29 7.68
N ALA A 351 -28.00 2.28 6.86
CA ALA A 351 -28.96 3.26 6.38
C ALA A 351 -30.02 2.67 5.41
N THR A 352 -29.66 1.64 4.65
CA THR A 352 -30.57 0.96 3.72
C THR A 352 -31.33 -0.21 4.37
N GLY A 353 -31.15 -0.46 5.66
CA GLY A 353 -31.84 -1.52 6.39
C GLY A 353 -31.33 -2.95 6.09
N ALA A 354 -30.15 -3.09 5.48
CA ALA A 354 -29.50 -4.40 5.30
C ALA A 354 -28.89 -4.90 6.62
N LEU A 355 -28.36 -3.99 7.43
CA LEU A 355 -27.88 -4.25 8.80
C LEU A 355 -28.41 -3.20 9.80
N PRO A 356 -29.74 -3.14 10.07
CA PRO A 356 -30.35 -2.09 10.86
C PRO A 356 -29.97 -2.09 12.35
N ALA A 357 -29.45 -3.21 12.89
CA ALA A 357 -29.05 -3.31 14.29
C ALA A 357 -27.64 -2.75 14.57
N LEU A 358 -26.92 -2.28 13.54
CA LEU A 358 -25.63 -1.63 13.71
C LEU A 358 -25.79 -0.38 14.59
N ASN A 359 -24.90 -0.21 15.57
CA ASN A 359 -25.02 0.84 16.57
C ASN A 359 -24.76 2.26 16.01
N GLY A 360 -24.94 3.27 16.85
CA GLY A 360 -24.79 4.69 16.51
C GLY A 360 -23.37 5.16 16.17
N GLU A 361 -22.34 4.33 16.34
CA GLU A 361 -20.93 4.74 16.19
C GLU A 361 -20.34 4.42 14.81
N ILE A 362 -21.05 3.62 14.00
CA ILE A 362 -20.68 3.34 12.61
C ILE A 362 -20.64 4.63 11.80
N GLY A 363 -19.52 4.85 11.10
CA GLY A 363 -19.21 6.04 10.31
C GLY A 363 -18.36 7.08 11.06
N LYS A 364 -18.33 7.06 12.41
CA LYS A 364 -17.70 8.12 13.20
C LYS A 364 -16.21 7.90 13.47
N GLY A 365 -15.54 8.98 13.88
CA GLY A 365 -14.18 8.92 14.43
C GLY A 365 -13.11 8.72 13.36
N TRP A 366 -13.39 9.09 12.12
CA TRP A 366 -12.41 9.05 11.04
C TRP A 366 -11.37 10.17 11.18
N GLY A 367 -10.11 9.88 10.91
CA GLY A 367 -9.03 10.86 10.86
C GLY A 367 -8.01 10.50 9.79
N ASP A 368 -7.21 11.50 9.42
CA ASP A 368 -6.26 11.45 8.32
C ASP A 368 -4.81 11.12 8.79
N ASN A 369 -4.67 10.68 10.04
CA ASN A 369 -3.40 10.51 10.77
C ASN A 369 -2.60 11.82 10.90
N GLY A 370 -3.24 12.99 10.75
CA GLY A 370 -2.60 14.30 10.80
C GLY A 370 -1.57 14.49 9.68
N ASN A 371 -1.87 14.02 8.47
CA ASN A 371 -0.95 14.04 7.34
C ASN A 371 -0.83 15.45 6.76
N VAL A 372 0.40 15.94 6.70
CA VAL A 372 0.71 17.19 6.01
C VAL A 372 2.10 17.11 5.38
N MET A 373 2.25 17.59 4.15
CA MET A 373 3.53 17.58 3.45
C MET A 373 4.11 18.99 3.28
N CYS A 374 5.43 19.11 3.21
CA CYS A 374 6.09 20.36 2.83
C CYS A 374 7.41 20.11 2.09
N GLY A 375 7.83 21.11 1.31
CA GLY A 375 9.18 21.17 0.74
C GLY A 375 9.97 22.33 1.33
N ARG A 376 11.27 22.13 1.52
CA ARG A 376 12.24 23.18 1.90
C ARG A 376 13.29 23.34 0.81
N ALA A 377 13.71 24.57 0.54
CA ALA A 377 14.79 24.87 -0.38
C ALA A 377 16.13 24.85 0.39
N ASN A 378 17.04 23.97 -0.01
CA ASN A 378 18.40 23.93 0.51
C ASN A 378 19.29 24.93 -0.24
N HIS A 379 20.39 25.31 0.39
CA HIS A 379 21.44 26.09 -0.26
C HIS A 379 22.22 25.26 -1.28
N LEU A 380 22.97 25.93 -2.15
CA LEU A 380 23.76 25.27 -3.22
C LEU A 380 24.81 24.29 -2.70
N TRP A 381 25.28 24.45 -1.46
CA TRP A 381 26.26 23.56 -0.83
C TRP A 381 25.62 22.32 -0.17
N ASP A 382 24.30 22.22 -0.13
CA ASP A 382 23.56 21.06 0.38
C ASP A 382 22.64 20.45 -0.72
N PRO A 383 23.21 19.94 -1.83
CA PRO A 383 22.46 19.23 -2.86
C PRO A 383 21.83 17.96 -2.29
N THR A 384 20.66 17.60 -2.79
CA THR A 384 19.89 16.42 -2.34
C THR A 384 20.14 15.16 -3.17
N GLY A 385 20.87 15.29 -4.28
CA GLY A 385 21.20 14.21 -5.19
C GLY A 385 20.17 14.06 -6.32
N LYS A 386 20.67 13.75 -7.52
CA LYS A 386 19.86 13.47 -8.73
C LYS A 386 19.17 12.11 -8.67
N VAL A 387 19.80 11.16 -7.98
CA VAL A 387 19.26 9.82 -7.74
C VAL A 387 18.80 9.79 -6.29
N GLN A 388 17.51 9.58 -6.08
CA GLN A 388 16.92 9.43 -4.76
C GLN A 388 16.17 8.10 -4.73
N ALA A 389 16.48 7.24 -3.77
CA ALA A 389 15.71 6.03 -3.55
C ALA A 389 14.27 6.42 -3.20
N SER A 390 13.29 5.79 -3.85
CA SER A 390 11.86 6.05 -3.63
C SER A 390 11.37 5.65 -2.24
N ILE A 391 12.15 4.87 -1.49
CA ILE A 391 11.82 4.35 -0.17
C ILE A 391 12.44 5.28 0.89
N PRO A 392 11.64 5.95 1.75
CA PRO A 392 12.17 6.69 2.88
C PRO A 392 12.78 5.74 3.92
N CYS A 393 13.87 6.13 4.57
CA CYS A 393 14.55 5.29 5.57
C CYS A 393 14.78 5.99 6.91
N GLY A 394 14.27 7.21 7.09
CA GLY A 394 14.43 7.95 8.32
C GLY A 394 13.47 9.12 8.46
N GLY A 395 13.39 9.64 9.68
CA GLY A 395 12.49 10.73 10.03
C GLY A 395 13.03 11.58 11.18
N ILE A 396 12.38 12.73 11.35
CA ILE A 396 12.61 13.71 12.41
C ILE A 396 11.53 13.51 13.45
N ASP A 397 11.94 13.17 14.68
CA ASP A 397 11.00 12.89 15.76
C ASP A 397 10.89 14.10 16.69
N ASN A 398 9.75 14.78 16.64
CA ASN A 398 9.42 15.88 17.54
C ASN A 398 8.09 15.59 18.25
N TRP A 399 7.75 14.32 18.46
CA TRP A 399 6.41 13.95 18.91
C TRP A 399 6.11 14.47 20.32
N ASP A 400 7.04 14.32 21.27
CA ASP A 400 6.82 14.70 22.67
C ASP A 400 6.70 16.22 22.86
N ALA A 401 7.51 17.00 22.12
CA ALA A 401 7.58 18.45 22.29
C ALA A 401 6.63 19.21 21.35
N GLY A 402 6.43 18.73 20.12
CA GLY A 402 5.66 19.43 19.09
C GLY A 402 4.53 18.62 18.46
N GLY A 403 4.28 17.38 18.91
CA GLY A 403 3.18 16.56 18.41
C GLY A 403 3.35 16.12 16.95
N ALA A 404 4.58 16.07 16.43
CA ALA A 404 4.85 15.73 15.04
C ALA A 404 6.02 14.76 14.87
N PHE A 405 5.84 13.78 13.98
CA PHE A 405 6.89 12.95 13.40
C PHE A 405 6.94 13.25 11.90
N ALA A 406 8.10 13.57 11.33
CA ALA A 406 8.21 13.88 9.92
C ALA A 406 9.18 12.94 9.21
N GLU A 407 8.68 12.14 8.28
CA GLU A 407 9.56 11.35 7.42
C GLU A 407 10.34 12.27 6.48
N VAL A 408 11.60 11.92 6.23
CA VAL A 408 12.38 12.59 5.18
C VAL A 408 12.08 11.86 3.87
N ALA A 409 11.18 12.44 3.09
CA ALA A 409 10.66 11.85 1.88
C ALA A 409 11.55 12.17 0.67
N PRO A 410 11.69 11.23 -0.28
CA PRO A 410 12.40 11.49 -1.53
C PRO A 410 11.56 12.34 -2.48
N LEU A 411 12.24 13.03 -3.38
CA LEU A 411 11.68 13.72 -4.55
C LEU A 411 12.38 13.19 -5.82
N PRO A 412 12.04 11.96 -6.28
CA PRO A 412 12.81 11.21 -7.29
C PRO A 412 12.56 11.75 -8.72
N THR A 413 13.04 12.96 -9.00
CA THR A 413 12.84 13.67 -10.27
C THR A 413 13.88 13.35 -11.34
N GLY A 414 14.98 12.67 -10.96
CA GLY A 414 16.12 12.39 -11.84
C GLY A 414 17.07 13.58 -12.05
N ILE A 415 16.76 14.75 -11.47
CA ILE A 415 17.60 15.95 -11.51
C ILE A 415 17.85 16.48 -10.09
N GLU A 416 18.85 17.34 -9.94
CA GLU A 416 19.07 18.03 -8.67
C GLU A 416 18.06 19.17 -8.57
N THR A 417 17.38 19.24 -7.43
CA THR A 417 16.33 20.25 -7.18
C THR A 417 16.63 21.12 -5.97
N TYR A 418 17.64 20.75 -5.19
CA TYR A 418 17.94 21.28 -3.86
C TYR A 418 16.75 21.22 -2.91
N ALA A 419 15.72 20.42 -3.19
CA ALA A 419 14.51 20.35 -2.37
C ALA A 419 14.60 19.17 -1.39
N SER A 420 14.50 19.47 -0.09
CA SER A 420 14.15 18.44 0.89
C SER A 420 12.64 18.36 1.02
N PHE A 421 12.09 17.15 0.94
CA PHE A 421 10.67 16.90 1.00
C PHE A 421 10.32 16.11 2.26
N TYR A 422 9.15 16.37 2.83
CA TYR A 422 8.73 15.76 4.09
C TYR A 422 7.24 15.45 4.08
N LEU A 423 6.87 14.31 4.65
CA LEU A 423 5.52 14.00 5.06
C LEU A 423 5.49 13.91 6.58
N SER A 424 4.65 14.73 7.20
CA SER A 424 4.47 14.77 8.65
C SER A 424 3.22 13.99 9.05
N ILE A 425 3.35 13.28 10.16
CA ILE A 425 2.28 12.69 10.95
C ILE A 425 2.18 13.51 12.21
N THR A 426 1.00 14.04 12.50
CA THR A 426 0.80 15.00 13.59
C THR A 426 -0.34 14.59 14.48
N LYS A 427 -0.38 15.11 15.71
CA LYS A 427 -1.42 14.82 16.71
C LYS A 427 -2.71 15.63 16.46
N ASN A 428 -3.20 15.65 15.22
CA ASN A 428 -4.42 16.38 14.87
C ASN A 428 -5.64 15.82 15.64
N PRO A 429 -6.36 16.65 16.42
CA PRO A 429 -7.51 16.20 17.22
C PRO A 429 -8.81 16.06 16.41
N HIS A 430 -8.89 16.62 15.21
CA HIS A 430 -10.14 16.63 14.44
C HIS A 430 -10.51 15.23 13.93
N ARG A 431 -11.81 14.93 13.95
CA ARG A 431 -12.37 13.67 13.45
C ARG A 431 -13.62 13.94 12.61
N ALA A 432 -13.73 13.26 11.49
CA ALA A 432 -14.89 13.29 10.61
C ALA A 432 -15.79 12.08 10.82
N GLU A 433 -16.93 12.13 10.14
CA GLU A 433 -17.95 11.10 10.09
C GLU A 433 -18.36 10.83 8.64
N PHE A 434 -18.54 9.56 8.32
CA PHE A 434 -19.18 9.09 7.10
C PHE A 434 -20.70 9.04 7.30
N THR A 435 -21.47 9.66 6.40
CA THR A 435 -22.93 9.67 6.44
C THR A 435 -23.52 9.20 5.11
N TYR A 436 -24.66 8.51 5.17
CA TYR A 436 -25.39 8.11 3.97
C TYR A 436 -26.32 9.22 3.51
N ASN A 437 -26.17 9.66 2.27
CA ASN A 437 -27.09 10.58 1.62
C ASN A 437 -28.09 9.78 0.78
N ALA A 438 -29.33 9.70 1.26
CA ALA A 438 -30.39 8.94 0.59
C ALA A 438 -30.79 9.51 -0.79
N ALA A 439 -30.59 10.81 -1.02
CA ALA A 439 -30.93 11.45 -2.29
C ALA A 439 -29.94 11.08 -3.41
N SER A 440 -28.64 11.01 -3.08
CA SER A 440 -27.60 10.61 -4.03
C SER A 440 -27.31 9.11 -4.03
N GLY A 441 -27.75 8.39 -3.00
CA GLY A 441 -27.39 7.00 -2.75
C GLY A 441 -25.90 6.80 -2.43
N ALA A 442 -25.19 7.87 -2.06
CA ALA A 442 -23.76 7.87 -1.77
C ALA A 442 -23.48 7.93 -0.27
N VAL A 443 -22.28 7.50 0.13
CA VAL A 443 -21.74 7.78 1.46
C VAL A 443 -20.74 8.92 1.32
N GLU A 444 -20.93 9.96 2.13
CA GLU A 444 -20.18 11.20 2.11
C GLU A 444 -19.33 11.31 3.38
N LEU A 445 -18.21 12.02 3.31
CA LEU A 445 -17.34 12.32 4.45
C LEU A 445 -17.41 13.81 4.76
N ASN A 446 -17.62 14.19 6.02
CA ASN A 446 -17.73 15.59 6.43
C ASN A 446 -16.39 16.27 6.82
N TRP A 447 -15.25 15.71 6.38
CA TRP A 447 -13.93 16.31 6.65
C TRP A 447 -13.80 17.68 5.99
N GLN A 448 -13.24 18.65 6.73
CA GLN A 448 -13.01 20.01 6.25
C GLN A 448 -11.52 20.27 6.08
N THR A 449 -11.09 20.84 4.96
CA THR A 449 -9.66 21.16 4.72
C THR A 449 -9.08 22.02 5.83
N ALA A 450 -9.85 22.96 6.38
CA ALA A 450 -9.44 23.82 7.49
C ALA A 450 -9.05 23.04 8.77
N TRP A 451 -9.52 21.80 8.93
CA TRP A 451 -9.17 20.95 10.08
C TRP A 451 -7.73 20.45 10.02
N ASN A 452 -6.99 20.67 8.93
CA ASN A 452 -5.55 20.40 8.86
C ASN A 452 -4.69 21.54 9.40
N GLN A 453 -5.26 22.67 9.82
CA GLN A 453 -4.47 23.77 10.39
C GLN A 453 -3.65 23.35 11.63
N PRO A 454 -4.18 22.57 12.60
CA PRO A 454 -3.36 22.06 13.70
C PRO A 454 -2.19 21.18 13.22
N SER A 455 -2.38 20.37 12.17
CA SER A 455 -1.30 19.58 11.56
C SER A 455 -0.19 20.49 11.02
N ILE A 456 -0.58 21.57 10.32
CA ILE A 456 0.36 22.57 9.80
C ILE A 456 1.14 23.23 10.94
N ASP A 457 0.46 23.65 12.01
CA ASP A 457 1.09 24.32 13.14
C ASP A 457 2.10 23.40 13.86
N MET A 458 1.75 22.13 14.05
CA MET A 458 2.66 21.13 14.61
C MET A 458 3.86 20.85 13.69
N ALA A 459 3.66 20.75 12.38
CA ALA A 459 4.77 20.59 11.43
C ALA A 459 5.68 21.84 11.38
N LYS A 460 5.11 23.06 11.47
CA LYS A 460 5.87 24.32 11.58
C LYS A 460 6.81 24.34 12.78
N SER A 461 6.43 23.71 13.90
CA SER A 461 7.31 23.60 15.08
C SER A 461 8.66 22.94 14.77
N ILE A 462 8.71 22.04 13.77
CA ILE A 462 9.94 21.45 13.25
C ILE A 462 10.56 22.41 12.23
N PHE A 463 9.83 22.70 11.16
CA PHE A 463 10.43 23.24 9.94
C PHE A 463 10.75 24.72 10.00
N ASP A 464 10.04 25.53 10.81
CA ASP A 464 10.41 26.94 11.03
C ASP A 464 11.72 27.03 11.83
N LYS A 465 11.94 26.13 12.80
CA LYS A 465 13.21 26.06 13.55
C LYS A 465 14.37 25.62 12.66
N ILE A 466 14.13 24.67 11.76
CA ILE A 466 15.13 24.27 10.76
C ILE A 466 15.42 25.42 9.79
N ASN A 467 14.39 26.08 9.26
CA ASN A 467 14.55 27.23 8.37
C ASN A 467 15.32 28.37 9.03
N SER A 468 15.00 28.70 10.28
CA SER A 468 15.72 29.72 11.04
C SER A 468 17.19 29.37 11.25
N LYS A 469 17.50 28.12 11.61
CA LYS A 469 18.87 27.67 11.84
C LYS A 469 19.72 27.63 10.57
N GLU A 470 19.12 27.18 9.47
CA GLU A 470 19.80 26.97 8.20
C GLU A 470 19.76 28.20 7.28
N GLY A 471 18.95 29.22 7.60
CA GLY A 471 18.75 30.38 6.74
C GLY A 471 18.05 30.02 5.42
N THR A 472 17.10 29.10 5.47
CA THR A 472 16.39 28.58 4.29
C THR A 472 14.91 28.97 4.30
N ILE A 473 14.22 28.72 3.19
CA ILE A 473 12.78 28.97 3.03
C ILE A 473 12.02 27.70 2.62
N TYR A 474 10.69 27.74 2.74
CA TYR A 474 9.83 26.73 2.13
C TYR A 474 9.78 26.87 0.61
N ARG A 475 9.51 25.74 -0.06
CA ARG A 475 9.03 25.72 -1.44
C ARG A 475 7.55 26.06 -1.47
N THR A 476 7.10 26.68 -2.56
CA THR A 476 5.72 27.16 -2.75
C THR A 476 5.09 26.68 -4.06
N ASP A 477 5.77 25.76 -4.76
CA ASP A 477 5.49 25.36 -6.14
C ASP A 477 5.31 23.84 -6.31
N LEU A 478 5.16 23.10 -5.21
CA LEU A 478 5.00 21.64 -5.19
C LEU A 478 3.54 21.16 -5.17
N PHE A 479 2.64 21.95 -4.59
CA PHE A 479 1.22 21.57 -4.35
C PHE A 479 0.22 22.50 -5.05
N GLY A 480 0.68 23.18 -6.10
CA GLY A 480 -0.02 24.29 -6.74
C GLY A 480 0.72 25.62 -6.56
N THR A 481 0.24 26.66 -7.25
CA THR A 481 0.87 27.99 -7.24
C THR A 481 0.75 28.64 -5.87
N ASN A 482 1.88 29.05 -5.29
CA ASN A 482 1.98 29.75 -4.01
C ASN A 482 1.48 28.96 -2.79
N LYS A 483 1.57 27.61 -2.83
CA LYS A 483 1.14 26.74 -1.73
C LYS A 483 2.33 26.02 -1.08
N ILE A 484 2.54 26.27 0.22
CA ILE A 484 3.62 25.65 1.01
C ILE A 484 3.26 24.22 1.45
N TRP A 485 2.02 24.04 1.92
CA TRP A 485 1.61 22.82 2.61
C TRP A 485 0.73 21.94 1.73
N GLY A 486 1.05 20.66 1.65
CA GLY A 486 0.17 19.63 1.10
C GLY A 486 -0.77 19.15 2.20
N ASP A 487 -1.90 19.84 2.37
CA ASP A 487 -2.93 19.64 3.42
C ASP A 487 -4.27 19.10 2.87
N HIS A 488 -4.31 18.80 1.57
CA HIS A 488 -5.51 18.41 0.83
C HIS A 488 -5.62 16.90 0.60
N LEU A 489 -4.69 16.11 1.13
CA LEU A 489 -4.65 14.67 0.94
C LEU A 489 -4.18 13.91 2.17
N THR A 490 -4.47 12.62 2.22
CA THR A 490 -3.91 11.67 3.18
C THR A 490 -3.59 10.33 2.53
N TYR A 491 -2.50 9.70 2.98
CA TYR A 491 -2.17 8.30 2.68
C TYR A 491 -2.63 7.36 3.77
N HIS A 492 -3.04 7.90 4.92
CA HIS A 492 -3.25 7.16 6.16
C HIS A 492 -4.67 7.36 6.71
N PRO A 493 -5.73 6.98 5.96
CA PRO A 493 -7.09 7.03 6.46
C PRO A 493 -7.27 6.01 7.60
N LEU A 494 -7.80 6.47 8.73
CA LEU A 494 -8.00 5.66 9.94
C LEU A 494 -9.37 5.98 10.55
N GLY A 495 -10.08 4.97 11.04
CA GLY A 495 -11.37 5.16 11.73
C GLY A 495 -12.59 5.00 10.81
N GLY A 496 -13.76 5.25 11.40
CA GLY A 496 -15.08 5.05 10.80
C GLY A 496 -15.80 3.77 11.26
N ALA A 497 -15.10 2.82 11.88
CA ALA A 497 -15.69 1.72 12.65
C ALA A 497 -14.84 1.45 13.91
N VAL A 498 -14.66 2.49 14.72
CA VAL A 498 -13.67 2.53 15.81
C VAL A 498 -13.87 1.39 16.81
N LEU A 499 -12.76 0.75 17.22
CA LEU A 499 -12.70 -0.32 18.22
C LEU A 499 -13.28 0.15 19.56
N ASP A 500 -14.00 -0.75 20.25
CA ASP A 500 -14.64 -0.48 21.55
C ASP A 500 -15.65 0.70 21.52
N LYS A 501 -16.15 1.01 20.32
CA LYS A 501 -17.21 2.00 20.05
C LYS A 501 -18.22 1.45 19.06
N ALA A 502 -17.81 1.30 17.80
CA ALA A 502 -18.63 0.71 16.74
C ALA A 502 -18.58 -0.82 16.77
N THR A 503 -17.53 -1.36 17.36
CA THR A 503 -17.30 -2.77 17.58
C THR A 503 -16.97 -3.02 19.05
N ASP A 504 -16.99 -4.27 19.49
CA ASP A 504 -16.38 -4.66 20.76
C ASP A 504 -14.85 -4.46 20.73
N ASN A 505 -14.17 -4.78 21.83
CA ASN A 505 -12.73 -4.60 21.94
C ASN A 505 -11.88 -5.59 21.09
N TYR A 506 -12.49 -6.40 20.22
CA TYR A 506 -11.82 -7.31 19.28
C TYR A 506 -12.38 -7.20 17.84
N GLY A 507 -13.19 -6.18 17.55
CA GLY A 507 -13.70 -5.91 16.22
C GLY A 507 -15.04 -6.60 15.88
N ARG A 508 -15.73 -7.23 16.83
CA ARG A 508 -17.08 -7.78 16.59
C ARG A 508 -18.09 -6.66 16.43
N LEU A 509 -18.90 -6.71 15.38
CA LEU A 509 -19.93 -5.69 15.17
C LEU A 509 -21.10 -5.90 16.14
N HIS A 510 -21.46 -4.85 16.88
CA HIS A 510 -22.60 -4.91 17.79
C HIS A 510 -23.90 -5.23 17.05
N GLY A 511 -24.74 -6.07 17.67
CA GLY A 511 -26.01 -6.52 17.10
C GLY A 511 -25.91 -7.69 16.12
N TYR A 512 -24.69 -8.13 15.75
CA TYR A 512 -24.49 -9.19 14.75
C TYR A 512 -23.39 -10.18 15.14
N THR A 513 -23.78 -11.43 15.41
CA THR A 513 -22.83 -12.53 15.60
C THR A 513 -22.23 -12.96 14.26
N GLY A 514 -20.91 -13.12 14.18
CA GLY A 514 -20.23 -13.55 12.96
C GLY A 514 -19.87 -12.43 11.97
N LEU A 515 -20.12 -11.16 12.32
CA LEU A 515 -19.60 -10.00 11.60
C LEU A 515 -18.45 -9.34 12.35
N TYR A 516 -17.35 -9.11 11.65
CA TYR A 516 -16.12 -8.57 12.23
C TYR A 516 -15.53 -7.46 11.38
N VAL A 517 -14.99 -6.41 11.98
CA VAL A 517 -14.09 -5.45 11.33
C VAL A 517 -12.67 -5.78 11.76
N ILE A 518 -11.72 -5.78 10.82
CA ILE A 518 -10.33 -6.19 11.11
C ILE A 518 -9.26 -5.30 10.44
N ASP A 519 -9.61 -4.08 10.04
CA ASP A 519 -8.71 -3.17 9.32
C ASP A 519 -8.52 -1.79 10.00
N GLY A 520 -7.98 -0.83 9.25
CA GLY A 520 -7.73 0.53 9.70
C GLY A 520 -8.98 1.31 10.15
N ALA A 521 -10.19 0.84 9.85
CA ALA A 521 -11.42 1.45 10.36
C ALA A 521 -11.55 1.34 11.89
N LEU A 522 -10.86 0.38 12.52
CA LEU A 522 -10.83 0.20 13.97
C LEU A 522 -10.03 1.28 14.71
N ILE A 523 -9.09 1.92 14.02
CA ILE A 523 -8.16 2.86 14.66
C ILE A 523 -8.84 4.24 14.83
N PRO A 524 -8.77 4.91 15.99
CA PRO A 524 -9.42 6.20 16.23
C PRO A 524 -8.68 7.40 15.59
N GLY A 525 -8.47 7.32 14.27
CA GLY A 525 -8.03 8.42 13.40
C GLY A 525 -6.55 8.79 13.45
N ASN A 526 -5.75 8.27 14.39
CA ASN A 526 -4.32 8.56 14.49
C ASN A 526 -3.54 7.41 15.14
N THR A 527 -2.34 7.11 14.62
CA THR A 527 -1.43 6.07 15.15
C THR A 527 -0.08 6.63 15.61
N SER A 528 0.12 7.94 15.58
CA SER A 528 1.38 8.66 15.80
C SER A 528 2.54 8.36 14.84
N VAL A 529 2.43 7.31 14.02
CA VAL A 529 3.45 6.84 13.08
C VAL A 529 2.77 6.28 11.81
N ASN A 530 3.54 5.75 10.86
CA ASN A 530 2.97 5.05 9.70
C ASN A 530 2.15 3.84 10.19
N PRO A 531 0.89 3.66 9.76
CA PRO A 531 -0.10 2.91 10.54
C PRO A 531 -0.06 1.39 10.37
N PHE A 532 0.56 0.86 9.30
CA PHE A 532 0.26 -0.50 8.89
C PHE A 532 0.76 -1.58 9.85
N VAL A 533 1.84 -1.33 10.60
CA VAL A 533 2.31 -2.25 11.65
C VAL A 533 1.29 -2.32 12.78
N THR A 534 0.69 -1.20 13.18
CA THR A 534 -0.40 -1.17 14.17
C THR A 534 -1.66 -1.86 13.66
N ILE A 535 -2.04 -1.66 12.39
CA ILE A 535 -3.18 -2.37 11.78
C ILE A 535 -2.92 -3.88 11.78
N THR A 536 -1.72 -4.31 11.39
CA THR A 536 -1.33 -5.72 11.35
C THR A 536 -1.32 -6.34 12.75
N ALA A 537 -0.71 -5.68 13.73
CA ALA A 537 -0.65 -6.16 15.11
C ALA A 537 -2.04 -6.22 15.76
N LEU A 538 -2.91 -5.23 15.53
CA LEU A 538 -4.28 -5.27 16.02
C LEU A 538 -5.09 -6.39 15.36
N ALA A 539 -4.90 -6.63 14.05
CA ALA A 539 -5.53 -7.74 13.36
C ALA A 539 -5.06 -9.11 13.91
N GLU A 540 -3.77 -9.26 14.20
CA GLU A 540 -3.20 -10.48 14.82
C GLU A 540 -3.85 -10.77 16.18
N ARG A 541 -3.96 -9.72 17.02
CA ARG A 541 -4.63 -9.80 18.31
C ARG A 541 -6.09 -10.19 18.17
N ASN A 542 -6.82 -9.49 17.30
CA ASN A 542 -8.25 -9.64 17.16
C ASN A 542 -8.60 -11.03 16.62
N ILE A 543 -7.93 -11.48 15.56
CA ILE A 543 -8.25 -12.78 14.96
C ILE A 543 -7.90 -13.94 15.88
N GLU A 544 -6.80 -13.85 16.64
CA GLU A 544 -6.45 -14.88 17.62
C GLU A 544 -7.56 -15.04 18.66
N LYS A 545 -8.10 -13.93 19.18
CA LYS A 545 -9.22 -13.98 20.11
C LYS A 545 -10.50 -14.50 19.47
N ILE A 546 -10.84 -14.04 18.27
CA ILE A 546 -12.04 -14.46 17.53
C ILE A 546 -12.00 -15.97 17.27
N ILE A 547 -10.86 -16.51 16.79
CA ILE A 547 -10.70 -17.95 16.58
C ILE A 547 -10.91 -18.71 17.89
N ALA A 548 -10.36 -18.23 19.00
CA ALA A 548 -10.44 -18.94 20.27
C ALA A 548 -11.84 -18.95 20.91
N THR A 549 -12.76 -18.05 20.52
CA THR A 549 -14.05 -17.91 21.20
C THR A 549 -15.28 -18.01 20.28
N ASP A 550 -15.10 -17.90 18.96
CA ASP A 550 -16.21 -17.80 18.00
C ASP A 550 -16.14 -18.88 16.88
N LEU A 551 -15.06 -19.64 16.84
CA LEU A 551 -14.86 -20.82 15.99
C LEU A 551 -14.72 -22.05 16.87
#